data_AF-A0A7J9SXD0-F1
#
_entry.id   AF-A0A7J9SXD0-F1
#
_cell.length_a   1.000
_cell.length_b   1.000
_cell.length_c   1.000
_cell.angle_alpha   90.00
_cell.angle_beta   90.00
_cell.angle_gamma   90.00
#
_symmetry.space_group_name_H-M   'P 1'
#
loop_
_entity.id
_entity.type
_entity.pdbx_description
1 polymer ?
#
loop_
_entity_poly.entity_id
_entity_poly.type
_entity_poly.pdbx_seq_one_letter_code
_entity_poly.pdbx_strand_id
1 'polypeptide(L)'
;MKNNAPNHVVIAGLLHDVVEDGDYTLSDIRDEFGDEVAALVDGASEPEELINAEGGKSKTWPERKAHTIDFIKNADRNMKLLSCADKLANIRDIIRDYDRLGDGVWDIFNASKDSVAWYYISMLDAFGNGDEGIRDMPAFKEFEKCVGEMFGYVKV
;
A
#
# COMPACT_ATOMS: atom_id res chain seq x y z
N MET A 1 -16.50 -5.35 -12.89
CA MET A 1 -15.27 -5.29 -12.08
C MET A 1 -15.60 -4.73 -10.71
N LYS A 2 -15.20 -5.38 -9.62
CA LYS A 2 -15.37 -4.80 -8.27
C LYS A 2 -14.51 -3.51 -8.22
N ASN A 3 -15.08 -2.40 -7.75
CA ASN A 3 -14.43 -1.09 -7.52
C ASN A 3 -14.21 -0.15 -8.73
N ASN A 4 -14.71 -0.45 -9.93
CA ASN A 4 -14.65 0.46 -11.10
C ASN A 4 -13.23 0.97 -11.46
N ALA A 5 -12.20 0.19 -11.13
CA ALA A 5 -10.82 0.49 -11.48
C ALA A 5 -10.57 0.25 -12.99
N PRO A 6 -9.74 1.09 -13.64
CA PRO A 6 -9.25 0.82 -15.00
C PRO A 6 -8.50 -0.52 -15.11
N ASN A 7 -8.47 -1.11 -16.31
CA ASN A 7 -7.86 -2.42 -16.53
C ASN A 7 -6.37 -2.46 -16.15
N HIS A 8 -5.59 -1.43 -16.49
CA HIS A 8 -4.17 -1.36 -16.19
C HIS A 8 -3.89 -1.31 -14.68
N VAL A 9 -4.78 -0.70 -13.89
CA VAL A 9 -4.72 -0.72 -12.41
C VAL A 9 -4.98 -2.12 -11.87
N VAL A 10 -5.97 -2.83 -12.44
CA VAL A 10 -6.25 -4.22 -12.04
C VAL A 10 -5.09 -5.13 -12.37
N ILE A 11 -4.48 -4.97 -13.56
CA ILE A 11 -3.31 -5.76 -13.99
C ILE A 11 -2.11 -5.45 -13.08
N ALA A 12 -1.82 -4.16 -12.81
CA ALA A 12 -0.73 -3.78 -11.91
C ALA A 12 -0.91 -4.37 -10.51
N GLY A 13 -2.13 -4.40 -9.97
CA GLY A 13 -2.40 -5.04 -8.67
C GLY A 13 -2.15 -6.54 -8.65
N LEU A 14 -2.31 -7.24 -9.79
CA LEU A 14 -1.97 -8.66 -9.89
C LEU A 14 -0.45 -8.90 -10.00
N LEU A 15 0.31 -7.90 -10.47
CA LEU A 15 1.73 -8.02 -10.78
C LEU A 15 2.65 -7.36 -9.74
N HIS A 16 2.13 -6.58 -8.79
CA HIS A 16 2.95 -5.73 -7.93
C HIS A 16 4.02 -6.51 -7.15
N ASP A 17 3.69 -7.70 -6.62
CA ASP A 17 4.65 -8.54 -5.90
C ASP A 17 5.57 -9.37 -6.82
N VAL A 18 5.28 -9.47 -8.12
CA VAL A 18 6.04 -10.32 -9.05
C VAL A 18 7.42 -9.74 -9.35
N VAL A 19 7.58 -8.41 -9.27
CA VAL A 19 8.88 -7.73 -9.38
C VAL A 19 9.66 -7.81 -8.07
N GLU A 20 8.98 -7.70 -6.93
CA GLU A 20 9.64 -7.71 -5.61
C GLU A 20 10.10 -9.12 -5.21
N ASP A 21 9.29 -10.16 -5.50
CA ASP A 21 9.52 -11.54 -5.03
C ASP A 21 9.92 -12.52 -6.14
N GLY A 22 9.93 -12.09 -7.41
CA GLY A 22 10.12 -12.95 -8.58
C GLY A 22 11.33 -12.61 -9.45
N ASP A 23 11.45 -13.34 -10.56
CA ASP A 23 12.52 -13.16 -11.57
C ASP A 23 12.15 -12.16 -12.68
N TYR A 24 11.00 -11.47 -12.57
CA TYR A 24 10.53 -10.52 -13.58
C TYR A 24 11.07 -9.12 -13.29
N THR A 25 11.56 -8.45 -14.34
CA THR A 25 11.97 -7.05 -14.27
C THR A 25 10.84 -6.12 -14.69
N LEU A 26 10.96 -4.83 -14.33
CA LEU A 26 10.10 -3.78 -14.87
C LEU A 26 10.15 -3.68 -16.41
N SER A 27 11.25 -4.10 -17.04
CA SER A 27 11.34 -4.18 -18.50
C SER A 27 10.43 -5.28 -19.04
N ASP A 28 10.42 -6.45 -18.41
CA ASP A 28 9.57 -7.57 -18.81
C ASP A 28 8.09 -7.18 -18.68
N ILE A 29 7.72 -6.50 -17.60
CA ILE A 29 6.35 -5.99 -17.42
C ILE A 29 5.99 -4.96 -18.49
N ARG A 30 6.92 -4.05 -18.83
CA ARG A 30 6.70 -3.06 -19.89
C ARG A 30 6.48 -3.73 -21.24
N ASP A 31 7.29 -4.73 -21.56
CA ASP A 31 7.24 -5.42 -22.85
C ASP A 31 5.96 -6.27 -22.99
N GLU A 32 5.46 -6.86 -21.90
CA GLU A 32 4.26 -7.71 -21.90
C GLU A 32 2.94 -6.93 -21.70
N PHE A 33 2.94 -5.89 -20.85
CA PHE A 33 1.72 -5.22 -20.39
C PHE A 33 1.66 -3.71 -20.66
N GLY A 34 2.76 -3.13 -21.17
CA GLY A 34 2.84 -1.72 -21.57
C GLY A 34 3.28 -0.77 -20.46
N ASP A 35 3.59 0.46 -20.86
CA ASP A 35 4.18 1.50 -20.00
C ASP A 35 3.31 1.88 -18.79
N GLU A 36 1.99 1.94 -18.96
CA GLU A 36 1.07 2.33 -17.88
C GLU A 36 1.07 1.32 -16.73
N VAL A 37 1.15 0.02 -17.05
CA VAL A 37 1.21 -1.04 -16.03
C VAL A 37 2.59 -1.04 -15.37
N ALA A 38 3.66 -0.93 -16.15
CA ALA A 38 5.02 -0.88 -15.61
C ALA A 38 5.23 0.31 -14.66
N ALA A 39 4.74 1.49 -15.01
CA ALA A 39 4.82 2.68 -14.16
C ALA A 39 4.03 2.53 -12.84
N LEU A 40 2.88 1.85 -12.89
CA LEU A 40 2.09 1.57 -11.70
C LEU A 40 2.77 0.55 -10.77
N VAL A 41 3.38 -0.50 -11.33
CA VAL A 41 4.11 -1.52 -10.54
C VAL A 41 5.35 -0.90 -9.89
N ASP A 42 6.12 -0.11 -10.65
CA ASP A 42 7.29 0.61 -10.15
C ASP A 42 6.93 1.53 -8.97
N GLY A 43 5.92 2.38 -9.12
CA GLY A 43 5.53 3.30 -8.05
C GLY A 43 4.79 2.65 -6.88
N ALA A 44 4.33 1.40 -7.00
CA ALA A 44 3.75 0.65 -5.88
C ALA A 44 4.83 0.03 -4.96
N SER A 45 6.08 -0.04 -5.42
CA SER A 45 7.20 -0.66 -4.73
C SER A 45 7.97 0.35 -3.85
N GLU A 46 8.63 -0.11 -2.79
CA GLU A 46 9.54 0.78 -2.03
C GLU A 46 10.85 0.96 -2.80
N PRO A 47 11.36 2.20 -2.98
CA PRO A 47 12.60 2.42 -3.71
C PRO A 47 13.76 1.63 -3.14
N GLU A 48 14.50 0.93 -4.00
CA GLU A 48 15.59 0.04 -3.60
C GLU A 48 16.64 0.79 -2.79
N GLU A 49 16.90 2.08 -3.07
CA GLU A 49 17.90 2.86 -2.33
C GLU A 49 17.52 3.11 -0.87
N LEU A 50 16.24 2.99 -0.51
CA LEU A 50 15.79 3.08 0.88
C LEU A 50 15.99 1.74 1.63
N ILE A 51 16.00 0.63 0.91
CA ILE A 51 16.18 -0.72 1.43
C ILE A 51 17.69 -1.07 1.47
N ASN A 52 18.41 -0.75 0.40
CA ASN A 52 19.81 -1.08 0.15
C ASN A 52 20.65 0.18 -0.10
N ALA A 53 20.65 1.12 0.85
CA ALA A 53 21.42 2.36 0.68
C ALA A 53 22.93 2.09 0.52
N GLU A 54 23.58 2.87 -0.35
CA GLU A 54 25.03 2.83 -0.55
C GLU A 54 25.77 2.96 0.80
N GLY A 55 26.64 1.99 1.11
CA GLY A 55 27.31 1.88 2.40
C GLY A 55 26.62 0.99 3.44
N GLY A 56 25.57 0.26 3.05
CA GLY A 56 24.98 -0.85 3.83
C GLY A 56 24.03 -0.42 4.96
N LYS A 57 23.50 0.80 4.91
CA LYS A 57 22.57 1.33 5.92
C LYS A 57 21.17 1.54 5.35
N SER A 58 20.36 0.47 5.35
CA SER A 58 18.92 0.58 5.09
C SER A 58 18.30 1.69 5.94
N LYS A 59 17.36 2.43 5.35
CA LYS A 59 16.48 3.31 6.11
C LYS A 59 15.66 2.50 7.10
N THR A 60 15.34 3.12 8.24
CA THR A 60 14.48 2.51 9.24
C THR A 60 13.07 2.33 8.69
N TRP A 61 12.30 1.37 9.23
CA TRP A 61 10.93 1.13 8.79
C TRP A 61 10.06 2.41 8.82
N PRO A 62 10.09 3.25 9.87
CA PRO A 62 9.33 4.51 9.88
C PRO A 62 9.76 5.50 8.78
N GLU A 63 11.06 5.59 8.48
CA GLU A 63 11.55 6.46 7.38
C GLU A 63 11.05 5.98 6.02
N ARG A 64 11.08 4.66 5.76
CA ARG A 64 10.56 4.08 4.52
C ARG A 64 9.06 4.34 4.37
N LYS A 65 8.29 4.10 5.44
CA LYS A 65 6.84 4.33 5.43
C LYS A 65 6.47 5.81 5.31
N ALA A 66 7.26 6.71 5.90
CA ALA A 66 7.07 8.15 5.72
C ALA A 66 7.27 8.57 4.25
N HIS A 67 8.26 8.00 3.57
CA HIS A 67 8.46 8.22 2.13
C HIS A 67 7.25 7.72 1.32
N THR A 68 6.76 6.50 1.57
CA THR A 68 5.57 5.97 0.90
C THR A 68 4.34 6.86 1.13
N ILE A 69 4.12 7.34 2.35
CA ILE A 69 3.00 8.24 2.67
C ILE A 69 3.09 9.52 1.84
N ASP A 70 4.27 10.17 1.79
CA ASP A 70 4.45 11.42 1.05
C ASP A 70 4.31 11.24 -0.47
N PHE A 71 4.87 10.14 -1.00
CA PHE A 71 4.70 9.76 -2.39
C PHE A 71 3.21 9.58 -2.75
N ILE A 72 2.49 8.74 -2.00
CA ILE A 72 1.08 8.45 -2.27
C ILE A 72 0.19 9.67 -2.08
N LYS A 73 0.50 10.56 -1.13
CA LYS A 73 -0.25 11.80 -0.91
C LYS A 73 -0.29 12.68 -2.17
N ASN A 74 0.81 12.69 -2.91
CA ASN A 74 1.00 13.50 -4.12
C ASN A 74 0.78 12.70 -5.43
N ALA A 75 0.56 11.39 -5.34
CA ALA A 75 0.33 10.54 -6.50
C ALA A 75 -1.03 10.79 -7.16
N ASP A 76 -1.14 10.35 -8.42
CA ASP A 76 -2.39 10.38 -9.19
C ASP A 76 -3.45 9.41 -8.63
N ARG A 77 -4.68 9.53 -9.14
CA ARG A 77 -5.81 8.69 -8.70
C ARG A 77 -5.59 7.20 -8.93
N ASN A 78 -4.89 6.80 -9.98
CA ASN A 78 -4.68 5.39 -10.31
C ASN A 78 -3.68 4.74 -9.35
N MET A 79 -2.57 5.42 -9.06
CA MET A 79 -1.59 4.97 -8.09
C MET A 79 -2.19 4.93 -6.67
N LYS A 80 -2.98 5.95 -6.29
CA LYS A 80 -3.73 5.94 -5.02
C LYS A 80 -4.68 4.74 -4.94
N LEU A 81 -5.39 4.42 -6.02
CA LEU A 81 -6.32 3.29 -6.05
C LEU A 81 -5.60 1.94 -5.95
N LEU A 82 -4.48 1.77 -6.65
CA LEU A 82 -3.64 0.58 -6.59
C LEU A 82 -3.11 0.35 -5.17
N SER A 83 -2.44 1.36 -4.61
CA SER A 83 -1.88 1.28 -3.26
C SER A 83 -2.97 1.08 -2.20
N CYS A 84 -4.14 1.69 -2.36
CA CYS A 84 -5.27 1.45 -1.47
C CYS A 84 -5.80 0.01 -1.54
N ALA A 85 -5.84 -0.59 -2.75
CA ALA A 85 -6.28 -1.97 -2.91
C ALA A 85 -5.33 -2.95 -2.22
N ASP A 86 -4.02 -2.76 -2.38
CA ASP A 86 -2.99 -3.55 -1.69
C ASP A 86 -3.09 -3.38 -0.16
N LYS A 87 -3.14 -2.14 0.35
CA LYS A 87 -3.27 -1.90 1.80
C LYS A 87 -4.59 -2.41 2.38
N LEU A 88 -5.66 -2.42 1.59
CA LEU A 88 -6.91 -3.07 1.97
C LEU A 88 -6.79 -4.59 2.06
N ALA A 89 -6.05 -5.24 1.17
CA ALA A 89 -5.76 -6.67 1.28
C ALA A 89 -4.98 -6.96 2.57
N ASN A 90 -3.89 -6.22 2.80
CA ASN A 90 -3.04 -6.38 3.98
C ASN A 90 -3.80 -6.21 5.30
N ILE A 91 -4.63 -5.18 5.45
CA ILE A 91 -5.38 -4.99 6.70
C ILE A 91 -6.46 -6.04 6.92
N ARG A 92 -7.05 -6.60 5.86
CA ARG A 92 -7.99 -7.72 5.99
C ARG A 92 -7.30 -8.97 6.52
N ASP A 93 -6.07 -9.22 6.10
CA ASP A 93 -5.29 -10.34 6.61
C ASP A 93 -4.86 -10.11 8.08
N ILE A 94 -4.48 -8.87 8.43
CA ILE A 94 -4.25 -8.49 9.85
C ILE A 94 -5.49 -8.77 10.71
N ILE A 95 -6.68 -8.36 10.26
CA ILE A 95 -7.94 -8.59 11.00
C ILE A 95 -8.20 -10.09 11.17
N ARG A 96 -8.02 -10.89 10.11
CA ARG A 96 -8.20 -12.35 10.18
C ARG A 96 -7.23 -13.01 11.15
N ASP A 97 -5.98 -12.56 11.19
CA ASP A 97 -5.00 -13.09 12.13
C ASP A 97 -5.29 -12.62 13.57
N TYR A 98 -5.76 -11.38 13.74
CA TYR A 98 -6.23 -10.88 15.03
C TYR A 98 -7.42 -11.69 15.57
N ASP A 99 -8.38 -12.05 14.74
CA ASP A 99 -9.51 -12.91 15.13
C ASP A 99 -9.06 -14.27 15.68
N ARG A 100 -7.89 -14.75 15.26
CA ARG A 100 -7.32 -16.05 15.66
C ARG A 100 -6.37 -15.96 16.85
N LEU A 101 -5.57 -14.90 16.92
CA LEU A 101 -4.44 -14.75 17.84
C LEU A 101 -4.67 -13.70 18.93
N GLY A 102 -5.68 -12.84 18.78
CA GLY A 102 -5.84 -11.63 19.55
C GLY A 102 -4.60 -10.74 19.45
N ASP A 103 -4.17 -10.17 20.57
CA ASP A 103 -2.98 -9.32 20.63
C ASP A 103 -1.67 -10.06 20.29
N GLY A 104 -1.66 -11.40 20.24
CA GLY A 104 -0.51 -12.17 19.76
C GLY A 104 -0.17 -11.93 18.28
N VAL A 105 -1.09 -11.33 17.49
CA VAL A 105 -0.80 -10.96 16.09
C VAL A 105 0.39 -9.99 15.99
N TRP A 106 0.60 -9.14 17.01
CA TRP A 106 1.64 -8.12 16.97
C TRP A 106 3.05 -8.70 17.09
N ASP A 107 3.18 -9.94 17.56
CA ASP A 107 4.46 -10.65 17.63
C ASP A 107 4.96 -11.12 16.25
N ILE A 108 4.09 -11.11 15.23
CA ILE A 108 4.43 -11.43 13.84
C ILE A 108 5.13 -10.24 13.16
N PHE A 109 4.87 -9.02 13.62
CA PHE A 109 5.37 -7.80 13.00
C PHE A 109 6.74 -7.41 13.56
N ASN A 110 7.62 -6.95 12.67
CA ASN A 110 8.87 -6.30 13.06
C ASN A 110 8.67 -4.87 13.61
N ALA A 111 7.43 -4.37 13.64
CA ALA A 111 7.06 -3.03 14.10
C ALA A 111 5.97 -3.11 15.18
N SER A 112 5.93 -2.13 16.09
CA SER A 112 4.92 -2.09 17.15
C SER A 112 3.52 -1.82 16.58
N LYS A 113 2.48 -2.24 17.31
CA LYS A 113 1.07 -1.93 17.01
C LYS A 113 0.87 -0.43 16.70
N ASP A 114 1.44 0.45 17.51
CA ASP A 114 1.31 1.90 17.33
C ASP A 114 1.98 2.39 16.04
N SER A 115 3.11 1.78 15.64
CA SER A 115 3.79 2.12 14.39
C SER A 115 2.97 1.66 13.18
N VAL A 116 2.38 0.47 13.27
CA VAL A 116 1.47 -0.04 12.24
C VAL A 116 0.21 0.84 12.16
N ALA A 117 -0.40 1.19 13.30
CA ALA A 117 -1.56 2.07 13.38
C ALA A 117 -1.28 3.43 12.75
N TRP A 118 -0.16 4.07 13.11
CA TRP A 118 0.30 5.34 12.52
C TRP A 118 0.37 5.24 10.99
N TYR A 119 0.95 4.17 10.47
CA TYR A 119 1.09 3.99 9.03
C TYR A 119 -0.27 3.90 8.34
N TYR A 120 -1.15 2.99 8.79
CA TYR A 120 -2.47 2.80 8.18
C TYR A 120 -3.38 4.04 8.29
N ILE A 121 -3.33 4.77 9.42
CA ILE A 121 -4.06 6.03 9.59
C ILE A 121 -3.52 7.10 8.64
N SER A 122 -2.20 7.24 8.53
CA SER A 122 -1.58 8.23 7.62
C SER A 122 -1.92 7.95 6.15
N MET A 123 -2.06 6.67 5.77
CA MET A 123 -2.48 6.29 4.43
C MET A 123 -3.92 6.72 4.10
N LEU A 124 -4.85 6.77 5.07
CA LEU A 124 -6.19 7.31 4.85
C LEU A 124 -6.15 8.79 4.41
N ASP A 125 -5.30 9.57 5.05
CA ASP A 125 -5.10 10.97 4.69
C ASP A 125 -4.44 11.10 3.32
N ALA A 126 -3.41 10.29 3.04
CA ALA A 126 -2.71 10.29 1.76
C ALA A 126 -3.64 9.94 0.58
N PHE A 127 -4.44 8.87 0.70
CA PHE A 127 -5.41 8.48 -0.31
C PHE A 127 -6.53 9.52 -0.51
N GLY A 128 -6.88 10.27 0.53
CA GLY A 128 -7.91 11.29 0.47
C GLY A 128 -7.42 12.68 0.04
N ASN A 129 -6.13 12.86 -0.21
CA ASN A 129 -5.52 14.17 -0.45
C ASN A 129 -5.66 14.64 -1.91
N GLY A 130 -5.98 15.93 -2.06
CA GLY A 130 -6.02 16.62 -3.37
C GLY A 130 -7.19 16.22 -4.27
N ASP A 131 -7.21 16.77 -5.48
CA ASP A 131 -8.25 16.53 -6.49
C ASP A 131 -8.24 15.06 -7.00
N GLU A 132 -7.08 14.42 -6.93
CA GLU A 132 -6.86 13.00 -7.24
C GLU A 132 -7.32 12.06 -6.11
N GLY A 133 -7.87 12.59 -5.01
CA GLY A 133 -8.28 11.82 -3.84
C GLY A 133 -9.40 10.81 -4.12
N ILE A 134 -9.33 9.63 -3.49
CA ILE A 134 -10.20 8.48 -3.79
C ILE A 134 -11.28 8.22 -2.72
N ARG A 135 -11.66 9.22 -1.91
CA ARG A 135 -12.60 9.04 -0.78
C ARG A 135 -13.98 8.50 -1.20
N ASP A 136 -14.39 8.76 -2.44
CA ASP A 136 -15.65 8.29 -3.00
C ASP A 136 -15.61 6.80 -3.36
N MET A 137 -14.42 6.24 -3.59
CA MET A 137 -14.23 4.88 -4.05
C MET A 137 -14.63 3.83 -3.00
N PRO A 138 -15.27 2.71 -3.39
CA PRO A 138 -15.64 1.66 -2.46
C PRO A 138 -14.45 1.05 -1.70
N ALA A 139 -13.31 0.87 -2.38
CA ALA A 139 -12.09 0.35 -1.76
C ALA A 139 -11.60 1.23 -0.60
N PHE A 140 -11.60 2.56 -0.79
CA PHE A 140 -11.23 3.50 0.26
C PHE A 140 -12.17 3.42 1.47
N LYS A 141 -13.49 3.38 1.22
CA LYS A 141 -14.50 3.32 2.30
C LYS A 141 -14.37 2.03 3.12
N GLU A 142 -14.07 0.91 2.46
CA GLU A 142 -13.82 -0.33 3.16
C GLU A 142 -12.50 -0.29 3.94
N PHE A 143 -11.46 0.29 3.35
CA PHE A 143 -10.18 0.48 4.03
C PHE A 143 -10.32 1.34 5.28
N GLU A 144 -11.04 2.48 5.20
CA GLU A 144 -11.37 3.34 6.34
C GLU A 144 -12.10 2.56 7.45
N LYS A 145 -13.05 1.71 7.07
CA LYS A 145 -13.76 0.84 8.03
C LYS A 145 -12.81 -0.15 8.71
N CYS A 146 -11.97 -0.85 7.96
CA CYS A 146 -11.02 -1.82 8.50
C CYS A 146 -9.99 -1.14 9.43
N VAL A 147 -9.51 0.05 9.08
CA VAL A 147 -8.61 0.84 9.95
C VAL A 147 -9.31 1.24 11.25
N GLY A 148 -10.57 1.68 11.16
CA GLY A 148 -11.41 1.99 12.33
C GLY A 148 -11.62 0.78 13.24
N GLU A 149 -11.90 -0.38 12.66
CA GLU A 149 -12.09 -1.65 13.38
C GLU A 149 -10.81 -2.11 14.09
N MET A 150 -9.67 -2.11 13.41
CA MET A 150 -8.41 -2.63 13.95
C MET A 150 -7.75 -1.69 14.97
N PHE A 151 -7.85 -0.37 14.76
CA PHE A 151 -7.07 0.61 15.53
C PHE A 151 -7.93 1.60 16.32
N GLY A 152 -9.26 1.51 16.26
CA GLY A 152 -10.16 2.42 16.97
C GLY A 152 -10.16 3.85 16.42
N TYR A 153 -9.78 4.02 15.15
CA TYR A 153 -9.78 5.34 14.49
C TYR A 153 -11.23 5.82 14.28
N VAL A 154 -11.58 6.95 14.91
CA VAL A 154 -12.83 7.68 14.68
C VAL A 154 -12.46 9.02 14.06
N LYS A 155 -12.89 9.25 12.82
CA LYS A 155 -12.75 10.56 12.17
C LYS A 155 -13.63 11.56 12.93
N VAL A 156 -13.00 12.52 13.60
CA VAL A 156 -13.69 13.65 14.27
C VAL A 156 -14.14 14.66 13.23
#